data_AF-A0A2M8KW63-F1
#
_entry.id   AF-A0A2M8KW63-F1
#
_cell.length_a   1.000
_cell.length_b   1.000
_cell.length_c   1.000
_cell.angle_alpha   90.00
_cell.angle_beta   90.00
_cell.angle_gamma   90.00
#
_symmetry.space_group_name_H-M   'P 1'
#
loop_
_entity.id
_entity.type
_entity.pdbx_description
1 polymer ?
#
loop_
_entity_poly.entity_id
_entity_poly.type
_entity_poly.pdbx_seq_one_letter_code
_entity_poly.pdbx_strand_id
1 'polypeptide(L)'
;MFTVVVPGTGYSEKDWSDDGSAGNFINSVGETFGETPVVINNKDFWSGGDNPGARERAANHVVNLINNHDFAEGEQLNIVGHSHGGNIANLVSQMTERRIDTLVTLGTPTSGDYQPNYDRIGQHVNAYSNKDFVQKFGGTQTSVSEVLGRVAFGNFGRWLGAKLSIGQFGWGGRQYSKASNYNATGDTSFIGAHSDLWRNENVWNNISNRIR
;
A
#
# COMPACT_ATOMS: atom_id res chain seq x y z
N MET A 1 8.23 -19.63 -1.55
CA MET A 1 7.84 -18.34 -0.96
C MET A 1 6.47 -18.01 -1.51
N PHE A 2 5.68 -17.22 -0.79
CA PHE A 2 4.41 -16.72 -1.29
C PHE A 2 4.30 -15.21 -1.03
N THR A 3 4.48 -14.41 -2.08
CA THR A 3 4.45 -12.94 -2.00
C THR A 3 3.23 -12.36 -2.70
N VAL A 4 2.52 -11.48 -2.00
CA VAL A 4 1.35 -10.76 -2.53
C VAL A 4 1.64 -9.27 -2.64
N VAL A 5 1.35 -8.68 -3.80
CA VAL A 5 1.46 -7.23 -4.05
C VAL A 5 0.06 -6.63 -4.21
N VAL A 6 -0.26 -5.62 -3.39
CA VAL A 6 -1.58 -4.96 -3.38
C VAL A 6 -1.46 -3.50 -3.82
N PRO A 7 -2.11 -3.12 -4.93
CA PRO A 7 -2.03 -1.75 -5.45
C PRO A 7 -2.93 -0.78 -4.67
N GLY A 8 -2.71 0.52 -4.88
CA GLY A 8 -3.50 1.58 -4.29
C GLY A 8 -4.89 1.80 -4.92
N THR A 9 -5.61 2.79 -4.38
CA THR A 9 -6.88 3.30 -4.95
C THR A 9 -6.70 3.78 -6.39
N GLY A 10 -7.72 3.57 -7.22
CA GLY A 10 -7.73 4.04 -8.61
C GLY A 10 -6.69 3.38 -9.51
N TYR A 11 -6.11 2.25 -9.10
CA TYR A 11 -5.15 1.53 -9.93
C TYR A 11 -5.76 1.11 -11.27
N SER A 12 -4.92 0.98 -12.29
CA SER A 12 -5.23 0.38 -13.58
C SER A 12 -4.66 -1.03 -13.61
N GLU A 13 -5.43 -2.02 -14.06
CA GLU A 13 -4.97 -3.41 -14.18
C GLU A 13 -3.74 -3.50 -15.09
N LYS A 14 -3.75 -2.74 -16.18
CA LYS A 14 -2.62 -2.60 -17.12
C LYS A 14 -1.40 -1.91 -16.52
N ASP A 15 -1.58 -0.97 -15.58
CA ASP A 15 -0.41 -0.35 -14.95
C ASP A 15 0.25 -1.29 -13.95
N TRP A 16 -0.54 -2.16 -13.32
CA TRP A 16 -0.11 -3.13 -12.31
C TRP A 16 0.00 -4.54 -12.88
N SER A 17 0.55 -4.66 -14.08
CA SER A 17 0.97 -5.90 -14.73
C SER A 17 2.48 -5.84 -15.02
N ASP A 18 3.06 -6.97 -15.43
CA ASP A 18 4.49 -7.10 -15.73
C ASP A 18 4.97 -6.16 -16.85
N ASP A 19 4.09 -5.86 -17.82
CA ASP A 19 4.33 -4.91 -18.91
C ASP A 19 3.84 -3.48 -18.61
N GLY A 20 3.27 -3.29 -17.42
CA GLY A 20 2.70 -2.06 -16.95
C GLY A 20 3.72 -1.08 -16.38
N SER A 21 3.26 0.11 -16.00
CA SER A 21 4.15 1.10 -15.38
C SER A 21 4.73 0.65 -14.03
N ALA A 22 4.11 -0.33 -13.35
CA ALA A 22 4.61 -0.98 -12.14
C ALA A 22 5.42 -2.27 -12.40
N GLY A 23 5.63 -2.68 -13.65
CA GLY A 23 6.35 -3.91 -13.99
C GLY A 23 7.73 -3.99 -13.36
N ASN A 24 8.54 -2.93 -13.47
CA ASN A 24 9.86 -2.88 -12.82
C ASN A 24 9.77 -3.08 -11.30
N PHE A 25 8.79 -2.42 -10.66
CA PHE A 25 8.58 -2.55 -9.22
C PHE A 25 8.19 -3.98 -8.83
N ILE A 26 7.24 -4.59 -9.54
CA ILE A 26 6.81 -5.97 -9.32
C ILE A 26 7.98 -6.94 -9.50
N ASN A 27 8.80 -6.74 -10.53
CA ASN A 27 10.02 -7.52 -10.76
C ASN A 27 11.02 -7.36 -9.61
N SER A 28 11.28 -6.13 -9.14
CA SER A 28 12.18 -5.91 -8.01
C SER A 28 11.65 -6.51 -6.70
N VAL A 29 10.33 -6.53 -6.49
CA VAL A 29 9.71 -7.28 -5.38
C VAL A 29 10.01 -8.77 -5.54
N GLY A 30 9.81 -9.31 -6.74
CA GLY A 30 10.09 -10.72 -7.04
C GLY A 30 11.55 -11.11 -6.85
N GLU A 31 12.49 -10.28 -7.29
CA GLU A 31 13.93 -10.47 -7.05
C GLU A 31 14.28 -10.46 -5.57
N THR A 32 13.62 -9.60 -4.79
CA THR A 32 13.85 -9.48 -3.33
C THR A 32 13.43 -10.75 -2.59
N PHE A 33 12.30 -11.35 -2.99
CA PHE A 33 11.76 -12.54 -2.32
C PHE A 33 12.06 -13.86 -3.05
N GLY A 34 12.74 -13.81 -4.20
CA GLY A 34 13.12 -14.98 -5.00
C GLY A 34 11.93 -15.70 -5.66
N GLU A 35 10.87 -14.98 -6.04
CA GLU A 35 9.66 -15.56 -6.65
C GLU A 35 8.97 -14.57 -7.61
N THR A 36 7.96 -15.02 -8.35
CA THR A 36 7.04 -14.12 -9.06
C THR A 36 5.88 -13.75 -8.13
N PRO A 37 5.69 -12.48 -7.74
CA PRO A 37 4.63 -12.10 -6.82
C PRO A 37 3.23 -12.25 -7.42
N VAL A 38 2.25 -12.61 -6.59
CA VAL A 38 0.83 -12.51 -6.93
C VAL A 38 0.36 -11.06 -6.79
N VAL A 39 0.00 -10.42 -7.90
CA VAL A 39 -0.47 -9.03 -7.90
C VAL A 39 -2.00 -9.00 -7.85
N ILE A 40 -2.57 -8.26 -6.88
CA ILE A 40 -4.02 -8.07 -6.74
C ILE A 40 -4.50 -6.96 -7.69
N ASN A 41 -4.42 -7.22 -8.99
CA ASN A 41 -4.75 -6.27 -10.04
C ASN A 41 -6.09 -6.58 -10.75
N ASN A 42 -6.97 -7.41 -10.19
CA ASN A 42 -8.29 -7.73 -10.76
C ASN A 42 -9.42 -6.95 -10.08
N LYS A 43 -10.23 -6.23 -10.88
CA LYS A 43 -11.33 -5.36 -10.41
C LYS A 43 -12.47 -6.08 -9.66
N ASP A 44 -12.63 -7.38 -9.84
CA ASP A 44 -13.64 -8.16 -9.12
C ASP A 44 -13.30 -8.30 -7.62
N PHE A 45 -12.01 -8.33 -7.29
CA PHE A 45 -11.50 -8.53 -5.94
C PHE A 45 -11.09 -7.22 -5.28
N TRP A 46 -10.35 -6.40 -6.02
CA TRP A 46 -9.96 -5.07 -5.60
C TRP A 46 -10.45 -4.07 -6.64
N SER A 47 -11.53 -3.35 -6.35
CA SER A 47 -12.05 -2.36 -7.29
C SER A 47 -11.14 -1.13 -7.43
N GLY A 48 -10.24 -0.91 -6.46
CA GLY A 48 -9.51 0.34 -6.31
C GLY A 48 -10.37 1.45 -5.71
N GLY A 49 -11.51 1.13 -5.10
CA GLY A 49 -12.40 2.10 -4.46
C GLY A 49 -11.88 2.58 -3.10
N ASP A 50 -12.07 3.87 -2.81
CA ASP A 50 -11.74 4.46 -1.51
C ASP A 50 -12.90 4.35 -0.53
N ASN A 51 -13.24 3.13 -0.12
CA ASN A 51 -14.23 2.90 0.93
C ASN A 51 -13.90 1.63 1.73
N PRO A 52 -14.35 1.52 2.98
CA PRO A 52 -14.07 0.37 3.83
C PRO A 52 -14.48 -0.97 3.22
N GLY A 53 -15.66 -1.07 2.61
CA GLY A 53 -16.16 -2.32 2.03
C GLY A 53 -15.33 -2.82 0.85
N ALA A 54 -14.78 -1.91 0.03
CA ALA A 54 -13.85 -2.28 -1.04
C ALA A 54 -12.54 -2.84 -0.48
N ARG A 55 -12.00 -2.22 0.58
CA ARG A 55 -10.76 -2.68 1.24
C ARG A 55 -10.96 -4.02 1.94
N GLU A 56 -12.07 -4.21 2.63
CA GLU A 56 -12.42 -5.46 3.30
C GLU A 56 -12.64 -6.60 2.31
N ARG A 57 -13.29 -6.34 1.16
CA ARG A 57 -13.43 -7.34 0.09
C ARG A 57 -12.07 -7.81 -0.44
N ALA A 58 -11.17 -6.86 -0.72
CA ALA A 58 -9.83 -7.19 -1.18
C ALA A 58 -9.02 -7.97 -0.12
N ALA A 59 -9.12 -7.58 1.16
CA ALA A 59 -8.47 -8.28 2.26
C ALA A 59 -8.98 -9.72 2.39
N ASN A 60 -10.30 -9.93 2.33
CA ASN A 60 -10.91 -11.27 2.31
C ASN A 60 -10.39 -12.12 1.15
N HIS A 61 -10.26 -11.53 -0.04
CA HIS A 61 -9.70 -12.25 -1.18
C HIS A 61 -8.25 -12.67 -0.93
N VAL A 62 -7.40 -11.79 -0.42
CA VAL A 62 -6.00 -12.13 -0.08
C VAL A 62 -5.95 -13.21 1.01
N VAL A 63 -6.79 -13.13 2.04
CA VAL A 63 -6.90 -14.19 3.07
C VAL A 63 -7.30 -15.52 2.45
N ASN A 64 -8.23 -15.53 1.49
CA ASN A 64 -8.62 -16.75 0.78
C ASN A 64 -7.47 -17.31 -0.07
N LEU A 65 -6.67 -16.46 -0.72
CA LEU A 65 -5.45 -16.91 -1.42
C LEU A 65 -4.47 -17.57 -0.44
N ILE A 66 -4.24 -16.94 0.71
CA ILE A 66 -3.37 -17.50 1.76
C ILE A 66 -3.92 -18.84 2.27
N ASN A 67 -5.22 -18.94 2.57
CA ASN A 67 -5.81 -20.17 3.11
C ASN A 67 -5.84 -21.32 2.08
N ASN A 68 -5.87 -21.01 0.79
CA ASN A 68 -5.86 -22.01 -0.28
C ASN A 68 -4.45 -22.32 -0.80
N HIS A 69 -3.42 -21.60 -0.36
CA HIS A 69 -2.03 -21.88 -0.71
C HIS A 69 -1.50 -23.02 0.16
N ASP A 70 -0.97 -24.07 -0.48
CA ASP A 70 -0.38 -25.22 0.20
C ASP A 70 1.07 -24.88 0.60
N PHE A 71 1.22 -24.24 1.76
CA PHE A 71 2.52 -23.81 2.26
C PHE A 71 3.44 -24.99 2.52
N ALA A 72 4.60 -25.00 1.88
CA ALA A 72 5.67 -25.92 2.24
C ALA A 72 6.22 -25.60 3.65
N GLU A 73 6.83 -26.59 4.31
CA GLU A 73 7.50 -26.36 5.59
C GLU A 73 8.58 -25.26 5.44
N GLY A 74 8.50 -24.24 6.29
CA GLY A 74 9.42 -23.09 6.25
C GLY A 74 9.15 -22.06 5.15
N GLU A 75 8.13 -22.24 4.31
CA GLU A 75 7.77 -21.27 3.28
C GLU A 75 7.26 -19.95 3.87
N GLN A 76 7.83 -18.82 3.47
CA GLN A 76 7.46 -17.51 4.00
C GLN A 76 6.28 -16.88 3.24
N LEU A 77 5.44 -16.14 3.98
CA LEU A 77 4.39 -15.26 3.44
C LEU A 77 4.87 -13.80 3.52
N ASN A 78 4.89 -13.11 2.38
CA ASN A 78 5.22 -11.68 2.32
C ASN A 78 4.07 -10.89 1.68
N ILE A 79 3.81 -9.68 2.18
CA ILE A 79 2.78 -8.80 1.63
C ILE A 79 3.36 -7.40 1.43
N VAL A 80 3.21 -6.86 0.22
CA VAL A 80 3.63 -5.50 -0.15
C VAL A 80 2.41 -4.70 -0.55
N GLY A 81 2.10 -3.64 0.19
CA GLY A 81 0.93 -2.79 -0.06
C GLY A 81 1.31 -1.35 -0.35
N HIS A 82 0.82 -0.79 -1.47
CA HIS A 82 0.94 0.64 -1.77
C HIS A 82 -0.34 1.39 -1.42
N SER A 83 -0.23 2.58 -0.81
CA SER A 83 -1.38 3.43 -0.49
C SER A 83 -2.41 2.66 0.36
N HIS A 84 -3.69 2.65 -0.02
CA HIS A 84 -4.72 1.81 0.58
C HIS A 84 -4.50 0.29 0.42
N GLY A 85 -3.65 -0.15 -0.50
CA GLY A 85 -3.15 -1.52 -0.54
C GLY A 85 -2.41 -1.92 0.74
N GLY A 86 -1.74 -0.97 1.41
CA GLY A 86 -1.18 -1.21 2.74
C GLY A 86 -2.23 -1.30 3.84
N ASN A 87 -3.35 -0.57 3.74
CA ASN A 87 -4.47 -0.79 4.68
C ASN A 87 -5.12 -2.16 4.47
N ILE A 88 -5.22 -2.62 3.22
CA ILE A 88 -5.66 -3.98 2.90
C ILE A 88 -4.70 -4.99 3.55
N ALA A 89 -3.39 -4.82 3.40
CA ALA A 89 -2.41 -5.70 4.04
C ALA A 89 -2.52 -5.69 5.59
N ASN A 90 -2.80 -4.53 6.19
CA ASN A 90 -3.08 -4.43 7.62
C ASN A 90 -4.34 -5.21 8.01
N LEU A 91 -5.42 -5.13 7.23
CA LEU A 91 -6.62 -5.94 7.46
C LEU A 91 -6.32 -7.43 7.32
N VAL A 92 -5.54 -7.83 6.30
CA VAL A 92 -5.10 -9.23 6.16
C VAL A 92 -4.42 -9.72 7.42
N SER A 93 -3.50 -8.94 8.01
CA SER A 93 -2.84 -9.30 9.26
C SER A 93 -3.79 -9.51 10.45
N GLN A 94 -4.95 -8.85 10.45
CA GLN A 94 -5.98 -9.03 11.48
C GLN A 94 -6.82 -10.29 11.26
N MET A 95 -6.93 -10.74 10.01
CA MET A 95 -7.90 -11.76 9.56
C MET A 95 -7.25 -13.13 9.30
N THR A 96 -5.96 -13.17 8.97
CA THR A 96 -5.26 -14.42 8.70
C THR A 96 -4.70 -15.06 9.97
N GLU A 97 -4.76 -16.38 10.02
CA GLU A 97 -4.04 -17.17 11.03
C GLU A 97 -2.58 -17.40 10.64
N ARG A 98 -2.24 -17.31 9.35
CA ARG A 98 -0.87 -17.47 8.85
C ARG A 98 -0.02 -16.28 9.26
N ARG A 99 1.17 -16.54 9.82
CA ARG A 99 2.14 -15.48 10.08
C ARG A 99 2.59 -14.86 8.76
N ILE A 100 2.55 -13.52 8.69
CA ILE A 100 3.16 -12.72 7.64
C ILE A 100 4.61 -12.49 8.05
N ASP A 101 5.55 -13.12 7.36
CA ASP A 101 6.98 -13.00 7.65
C ASP A 101 7.46 -11.56 7.39
N THR A 102 7.10 -11.00 6.24
CA THR A 102 7.42 -9.60 5.89
C THR A 102 6.18 -8.84 5.42
N LEU A 103 5.85 -7.76 6.11
CA LEU A 103 4.90 -6.75 5.66
C LEU A 103 5.68 -5.50 5.19
N VAL A 104 5.42 -5.06 3.97
CA VAL A 104 5.93 -3.79 3.44
C VAL A 104 4.77 -2.85 3.11
N THR A 105 4.77 -1.66 3.68
CA THR A 105 3.80 -0.61 3.35
C THR A 105 4.49 0.58 2.68
N LEU A 106 3.94 1.05 1.56
CA LEU A 106 4.47 2.17 0.78
C LEU A 106 3.43 3.27 0.69
N GLY A 107 3.68 4.43 1.29
CA GLY A 107 2.77 5.57 1.14
C GLY A 107 1.40 5.31 1.78
N THR A 108 1.31 4.38 2.72
CA THR A 108 0.03 4.01 3.34
C THR A 108 -0.41 5.07 4.34
N PRO A 109 -1.66 5.56 4.27
CA PRO A 109 -2.20 6.42 5.30
C PRO A 109 -2.44 5.59 6.58
N THR A 110 -1.82 6.00 7.69
CA THR A 110 -1.99 5.30 8.97
C THR A 110 -3.16 5.91 9.75
N SER A 111 -4.33 5.28 9.75
CA SER A 111 -5.46 5.67 10.62
C SER A 111 -5.64 4.66 11.74
N GLY A 112 -6.36 5.05 12.81
CA GLY A 112 -6.70 4.15 13.91
C GLY A 112 -7.47 2.90 13.47
N ASP A 113 -8.28 3.03 12.41
CA ASP A 113 -9.14 1.95 11.91
C ASP A 113 -8.38 0.84 11.15
N TYR A 114 -7.14 1.10 10.73
CA TYR A 114 -6.33 0.17 9.92
C TYR A 114 -4.97 -0.14 10.57
N GLN A 115 -4.95 -0.37 11.88
CA GLN A 115 -3.73 -0.79 12.57
C GLN A 115 -3.38 -2.25 12.26
N PRO A 116 -2.13 -2.57 11.90
CA PRO A 116 -1.72 -3.96 11.68
C PRO A 116 -1.72 -4.75 13.00
N ASN A 117 -2.02 -6.05 12.91
CA ASN A 117 -1.86 -6.98 14.01
C ASN A 117 -0.41 -7.50 14.05
N TYR A 118 0.39 -6.90 14.92
CA TYR A 118 1.81 -7.24 15.04
C TYR A 118 2.09 -8.63 15.60
N ASP A 119 1.12 -9.30 16.21
CA ASP A 119 1.32 -10.69 16.65
C ASP A 119 1.38 -11.64 15.45
N ARG A 120 0.82 -11.23 14.30
CA ARG A 120 0.87 -11.96 13.03
C ARG A 120 1.99 -11.51 12.10
N ILE A 121 2.78 -10.50 12.45
CA ILE A 121 3.80 -9.93 11.58
C ILE A 121 5.20 -10.18 12.15
N GLY A 122 6.10 -10.74 11.34
CA GLY A 122 7.51 -10.88 11.68
C GLY A 122 8.26 -9.58 11.58
N GLN A 123 8.35 -9.06 10.37
CA GLN A 123 8.97 -7.78 10.06
C GLN A 123 7.97 -6.86 9.40
N HIS A 124 7.94 -5.59 9.83
CA HIS A 124 7.19 -4.54 9.14
C HIS A 124 8.16 -3.44 8.69
N VAL A 125 8.27 -3.24 7.37
CA VAL A 125 9.00 -2.11 6.77
C VAL A 125 7.98 -1.13 6.21
N ASN A 126 8.04 0.13 6.65
CA ASN A 126 7.13 1.18 6.16
C ASN A 126 7.93 2.27 5.48
N ALA A 127 7.67 2.53 4.20
CA ALA A 127 8.24 3.66 3.47
C ALA A 127 7.23 4.80 3.37
N TYR A 128 7.66 5.99 3.76
CA TYR A 128 6.84 7.21 3.72
C TYR A 128 7.63 8.38 3.16
N SER A 129 6.91 9.44 2.74
CA SER A 129 7.51 10.71 2.36
C SER A 129 6.81 11.88 3.04
N ASN A 130 7.59 12.85 3.52
CA ASN A 130 7.04 14.11 4.04
C ASN A 130 6.41 14.97 2.93
N LYS A 131 6.74 14.70 1.67
CA LYS A 131 6.12 15.32 0.47
C LYS A 131 4.82 14.61 0.06
N ASP A 132 4.55 13.42 0.61
CA ASP A 132 3.31 12.70 0.35
C ASP A 132 2.19 13.28 1.22
N PHE A 133 1.36 14.13 0.61
CA PHE A 133 0.18 14.69 1.24
C PHE A 133 -1.00 13.70 1.25
N VAL A 134 -1.05 12.73 0.33
CA VAL A 134 -2.12 11.71 0.28
C VAL A 134 -2.12 10.88 1.56
N GLN A 135 -0.95 10.51 2.08
CA GLN A 135 -0.85 9.81 3.38
C GLN A 135 -1.51 10.57 4.54
N LYS A 136 -1.44 11.91 4.55
CA LYS A 136 -1.97 12.74 5.63
C LYS A 136 -3.48 12.92 5.54
N PHE A 137 -4.02 12.96 4.33
CA PHE A 137 -5.43 13.25 4.08
C PHE A 137 -6.27 11.99 3.81
N GLY A 138 -5.66 10.85 3.49
CA GLY A 138 -6.32 9.56 3.24
C GLY A 138 -6.77 8.77 4.48
N GLY A 139 -6.68 9.33 5.70
CA GLY A 139 -7.04 8.62 6.93
C GLY A 139 -8.51 8.83 7.31
N THR A 140 -9.44 8.14 6.67
CA THR A 140 -10.91 8.17 6.92
C THR A 140 -11.41 8.88 8.20
N GLN A 141 -12.01 10.07 8.04
CA GLN A 141 -13.23 10.59 8.69
C GLN A 141 -13.53 12.03 8.21
N THR A 142 -14.65 12.16 7.49
CA THR A 142 -15.38 13.39 7.09
C THR A 142 -15.15 13.94 5.67
N SER A 143 -16.26 14.17 4.96
CA SER A 143 -16.30 14.80 3.64
C SER A 143 -15.79 16.24 3.70
N VAL A 144 -14.68 16.48 3.02
CA VAL A 144 -14.19 17.83 2.77
C VAL A 144 -14.32 18.07 1.28
N SER A 145 -15.32 18.87 0.92
CA SER A 145 -15.67 19.21 -0.46
C SER A 145 -14.49 19.82 -1.23
N GLU A 146 -14.53 19.74 -2.57
CA GLU A 146 -13.60 20.37 -3.52
C GLU A 146 -13.22 21.83 -3.15
N VAL A 147 -14.11 22.54 -2.45
CA VAL A 147 -13.94 23.93 -2.02
C VAL A 147 -12.75 24.11 -1.07
N LEU A 148 -12.57 23.23 -0.09
CA LEU A 148 -11.47 23.35 0.88
C LEU A 148 -10.13 22.94 0.26
N GLY A 149 -10.12 21.97 -0.64
CA GLY A 149 -8.93 21.62 -1.44
C GLY A 149 -8.44 22.80 -2.28
N ARG A 150 -9.36 23.53 -2.91
CA ARG A 150 -9.06 24.70 -3.75
C ARG A 150 -8.56 25.91 -2.96
N VAL A 151 -9.12 26.14 -1.77
CA VAL A 151 -8.77 27.28 -0.89
C VAL A 151 -7.46 27.03 -0.14
N ALA A 152 -7.20 25.81 0.32
CA ALA A 152 -6.00 25.51 1.10
C ALA A 152 -4.74 25.27 0.25
N PHE A 153 -4.88 24.84 -1.02
CA PHE A 153 -3.75 24.34 -1.80
C PHE A 153 -3.68 24.84 -3.26
N GLY A 154 -4.51 25.80 -3.66
CA GLY A 154 -4.46 26.42 -4.99
C GLY A 154 -4.50 25.39 -6.14
N ASN A 155 -3.52 25.44 -7.05
CA ASN A 155 -3.43 24.52 -8.20
C ASN A 155 -3.23 23.05 -7.80
N PHE A 156 -2.65 22.77 -6.63
CA PHE A 156 -2.47 21.41 -6.10
C PHE A 156 -3.79 20.81 -5.62
N GLY A 157 -4.68 21.64 -5.07
CA GLY A 157 -6.05 21.26 -4.73
C GLY A 157 -6.90 20.85 -5.92
N ARG A 158 -6.69 21.49 -7.08
CA ARG A 158 -7.33 21.13 -8.35
C ARG A 158 -6.81 19.80 -8.90
N TRP A 159 -5.52 19.51 -8.72
CA TRP A 159 -4.92 18.22 -9.08
C TRP A 159 -5.43 17.07 -8.18
N LEU A 160 -5.46 17.28 -6.86
CA LEU A 160 -6.07 16.36 -5.90
C LEU A 160 -7.55 16.11 -6.21
N GLY A 161 -8.33 17.16 -6.44
CA GLY A 161 -9.76 17.03 -6.77
C GLY A 161 -10.02 16.35 -8.13
N ALA A 162 -9.18 16.58 -9.14
CA ALA A 162 -9.37 16.01 -10.48
C ALA A 162 -8.94 14.54 -10.60
N LYS A 163 -7.98 14.07 -9.79
CA LYS A 163 -7.51 12.68 -9.84
C LYS A 163 -8.24 11.73 -8.91
N LEU A 164 -9.04 12.26 -7.99
CA LEU A 164 -9.58 11.50 -6.89
C LEU A 164 -11.04 11.97 -6.72
N SER A 165 -12.01 11.20 -7.19
CA SER A 165 -13.43 11.36 -6.83
C SER A 165 -13.66 10.77 -5.42
N ILE A 166 -13.25 11.51 -4.38
CA ILE A 166 -12.96 11.03 -3.01
C ILE A 166 -14.10 11.39 -2.08
N GLY A 167 -14.88 10.38 -1.69
CA GLY A 167 -15.67 10.41 -0.47
C GLY A 167 -14.89 9.70 0.63
N GLN A 168 -14.73 10.35 1.79
CA GLN A 168 -14.14 9.85 3.05
C GLN A 168 -12.63 10.11 3.26
N PHE A 169 -12.24 11.38 3.38
CA PHE A 169 -10.93 11.76 3.90
C PHE A 169 -10.93 11.96 5.40
N GLY A 170 -9.76 11.90 6.05
CA GLY A 170 -9.52 12.32 7.44
C GLY A 170 -8.01 12.33 7.76
N TRP A 171 -7.66 12.66 9.01
CA TRP A 171 -6.26 12.89 9.41
C TRP A 171 -5.52 11.57 9.65
N GLY A 172 -4.73 11.13 8.66
CA GLY A 172 -3.83 9.99 8.76
C GLY A 172 -2.41 10.37 9.19
N GLY A 173 -1.72 9.45 9.86
CA GLY A 173 -0.28 9.49 10.08
C GLY A 173 0.50 8.86 8.90
N ARG A 174 1.84 8.87 9.01
CA ARG A 174 2.77 8.32 7.99
C ARG A 174 3.60 7.14 8.48
N GLN A 175 3.57 6.88 9.78
CA GLN A 175 4.50 5.99 10.46
C GLN A 175 3.73 5.00 11.31
N TYR A 176 4.29 3.81 11.46
CA TYR A 176 3.81 2.83 12.43
C TYR A 176 4.83 2.65 13.55
N SER A 177 4.36 2.59 14.80
CA SER A 177 5.25 2.55 15.98
C SER A 177 6.15 1.32 16.06
N LYS A 178 5.72 0.18 15.51
CA LYS A 178 6.47 -1.09 15.51
C LYS A 178 7.08 -1.45 14.14
N ALA A 179 7.08 -0.52 13.17
CA ALA A 179 7.70 -0.72 11.87
C ALA A 179 9.11 -0.11 11.80
N SER A 180 9.96 -0.68 10.96
CA SER A 180 11.16 -0.01 10.45
C SER A 180 10.73 1.08 9.45
N ASN A 181 10.53 2.30 9.94
CA ASN A 181 10.09 3.43 9.14
C ASN A 181 11.24 4.02 8.31
N TYR A 182 11.17 3.89 6.98
CA TYR A 182 12.07 4.49 6.00
C TYR A 182 11.51 5.82 5.48
N ASN A 183 12.26 6.90 5.66
CA ASN A 183 11.93 8.21 5.13
C ASN A 183 12.48 8.40 3.71
N ALA A 184 11.64 8.19 2.71
CA ALA A 184 11.97 8.32 1.29
C ALA A 184 11.79 9.76 0.76
N THR A 185 11.75 10.78 1.62
CA THR A 185 11.54 12.18 1.19
C THR A 185 12.59 12.65 0.18
N GLY A 186 13.84 12.17 0.29
CA GLY A 186 14.92 12.48 -0.65
C GLY A 186 14.68 11.94 -2.05
N ASP A 187 14.06 10.77 -2.17
CA ASP A 187 13.85 10.03 -3.42
C ASP A 187 12.52 10.34 -4.10
N THR A 188 11.71 11.24 -3.52
CA THR A 188 10.36 11.53 -3.99
C THR A 188 10.24 12.98 -4.46
N SER A 189 9.51 13.19 -5.56
CA SER A 189 9.16 14.51 -6.06
C SER A 189 8.02 15.14 -5.24
N PHE A 190 7.81 16.45 -5.34
CA PHE A 190 6.76 17.12 -4.55
C PHE A 190 5.34 16.76 -5.03
N ILE A 191 5.15 16.61 -6.34
CA ILE A 191 3.84 16.35 -6.96
C ILE A 191 3.58 14.84 -7.09
N GLY A 192 4.62 14.04 -7.30
CA GLY A 192 4.54 12.59 -7.51
C GLY A 192 4.83 11.76 -6.27
N ALA A 193 5.07 12.37 -5.10
CA ALA A 193 5.63 11.69 -3.92
C ALA A 193 4.97 10.34 -3.59
N HIS A 194 3.64 10.30 -3.70
CA HIS A 194 2.86 9.11 -3.40
C HIS A 194 3.12 7.95 -4.37
N SER A 195 3.24 8.23 -5.66
CA SER A 195 3.54 7.21 -6.69
C SER A 195 5.03 6.92 -6.79
N ASP A 196 5.88 7.90 -6.49
CA ASP A 196 7.34 7.75 -6.49
C ASP A 196 7.82 6.70 -5.48
N LEU A 197 7.04 6.42 -4.42
CA LEU A 197 7.35 5.38 -3.43
C LEU A 197 7.41 3.95 -4.00
N TRP A 198 6.78 3.70 -5.16
CA TRP A 198 6.95 2.45 -5.89
C TRP A 198 7.61 2.65 -7.26
N ARG A 199 7.55 3.85 -7.86
CA ARG A 199 8.16 4.14 -9.17
C ARG A 199 9.67 4.40 -9.10
N ASN A 200 10.17 4.91 -7.99
CA ASN A 200 11.60 5.18 -7.85
C ASN A 200 12.30 3.95 -7.30
N GLU A 201 13.13 3.31 -8.12
CA GLU A 201 13.91 2.11 -7.78
C GLU A 201 14.79 2.30 -6.54
N ASN A 202 15.28 3.52 -6.28
CA ASN A 202 16.05 3.81 -5.06
C ASN A 202 15.23 3.59 -3.79
N VAL A 203 13.92 3.86 -3.83
CA VAL A 203 13.04 3.61 -2.67
C VAL A 203 12.99 2.11 -2.39
N TRP A 204 12.73 1.30 -3.43
CA TRP A 204 12.69 -0.15 -3.25
C TRP A 204 14.05 -0.74 -2.88
N ASN A 205 15.15 -0.30 -3.48
CA ASN A 205 16.50 -0.73 -3.12
C ASN A 205 16.82 -0.45 -1.64
N ASN A 206 16.33 0.65 -1.08
CA ASN A 206 16.49 0.94 0.35
C ASN A 206 15.59 0.07 1.23
N ILE A 207 14.44 -0.37 0.73
CA ILE A 207 13.53 -1.29 1.42
C ILE A 207 14.11 -2.70 1.41
N SER A 208 14.55 -3.20 0.26
CA SER A 208 15.12 -4.55 0.12
C SER A 208 16.32 -4.76 1.03
N ASN A 209 17.21 -3.77 1.15
CA ASN A 209 18.33 -3.79 2.10
C ASN A 209 17.93 -3.85 3.58
N ARG A 210 16.66 -3.61 3.91
CA ARG A 210 16.12 -3.69 5.27
C ARG A 210 15.41 -5.02 5.53
N ILE A 211 15.01 -5.73 4.49
CA ILE A 211 14.44 -7.07 4.57
C ILE A 211 15.61 -8.03 4.81
N ARG A 212 15.52 -8.85 5.85
CA ARG A 212 16.60 -9.74 6.29
C ARG A 212 16.12 -11.16 6.48
#